data_AF-A0A239U5H5-F1
#
_entry.id   AF-A0A239U5H5-F1
#
_cell.length_a   1.000
_cell.length_b   1.000
_cell.length_c   1.000
_cell.angle_alpha   90.00
_cell.angle_beta   90.00
_cell.angle_gamma   90.00
#
_symmetry.space_group_name_H-M   'P 1'
#
loop_
_entity.id
_entity.type
_entity.pdbx_description
1 polymer ?
#
loop_
_entity_poly.entity_id
_entity_poly.type
_entity_poly.pdbx_seq_one_letter_code
_entity_poly.pdbx_strand_id
1 'polypeptide(L)'
;MNNENDFIIDIGKMNDRYERFNLVDDSFTLEMKDLKTNITTKLIVSKLDKNKNPLYRLNMNKNTSKNIVIYQKVNAATFYFLLNWISLHLND
;
A
#
# COMPACT_ATOMS: atom_id res chain seq x y z
N MET A 1 6.91 -16.09 -17.27
CA MET A 1 6.90 -14.63 -17.06
C MET A 1 5.47 -14.27 -16.70
N ASN A 2 5.15 -14.21 -15.40
CA ASN A 2 3.85 -13.72 -14.97
C ASN A 2 3.96 -12.20 -14.89
N ASN A 3 3.26 -11.52 -15.78
CA ASN A 3 2.92 -10.11 -15.58
C ASN A 3 1.92 -10.08 -14.42
N GLU A 4 2.45 -10.11 -13.19
CA GLU A 4 1.70 -9.69 -12.01
C GLU A 4 1.37 -8.21 -12.28
N ASN A 5 0.10 -7.97 -12.59
CA ASN A 5 -0.43 -6.65 -12.86
C ASN A 5 -0.35 -5.83 -11.58
N ASP A 6 0.81 -5.20 -11.35
CA ASP A 6 0.97 -4.13 -10.38
C ASP A 6 0.00 -3.01 -10.77
N PHE A 7 -1.19 -3.04 -10.18
CA PHE A 7 -2.22 -2.05 -10.43
C PHE A 7 -1.96 -0.86 -9.53
N ILE A 8 -1.43 0.22 -10.12
CA ILE A 8 -1.10 1.47 -9.43
C ILE A 8 -2.19 2.50 -9.75
N ILE A 9 -2.92 2.95 -8.74
CA ILE A 9 -3.83 4.10 -8.84
C ILE A 9 -3.26 5.24 -8.00
N ASP A 10 -3.05 6.41 -8.62
CA ASP A 10 -2.88 7.65 -7.87
C ASP A 10 -4.27 8.13 -7.43
N ILE A 11 -4.55 8.07 -6.12
CA ILE A 11 -5.88 8.34 -5.52
C ILE A 11 -6.19 9.84 -5.52
N GLY A 12 -5.15 10.68 -5.50
CA GLY A 12 -5.31 12.13 -5.54
C GLY A 12 -4.01 12.87 -5.31
N LYS A 13 -3.98 14.10 -5.81
CA LYS A 13 -3.01 15.14 -5.43
C LYS A 13 -3.79 16.27 -4.78
N MET A 14 -3.66 16.42 -3.47
CA MET A 14 -4.00 17.66 -2.79
C MET A 14 -2.70 18.46 -2.65
N ASN A 15 -2.78 19.79 -2.65
CA ASN A 15 -1.63 20.70 -2.83
C ASN A 15 -0.34 20.36 -2.03
N ASP A 16 -0.44 19.65 -0.90
CA ASP A 16 0.69 19.25 -0.05
C ASP A 16 0.90 17.73 0.10
N ARG A 17 0.11 16.87 -0.58
CA ARG A 17 0.18 15.41 -0.43
C ARG A 17 -0.14 14.65 -1.72
N TYR A 18 0.46 13.48 -1.89
CA TYR A 18 -0.03 12.50 -2.86
C TYR A 18 -0.42 11.21 -2.16
N GLU A 19 -1.40 10.53 -2.72
CA GLU A 19 -1.88 9.23 -2.28
C GLU A 19 -1.80 8.21 -3.42
N ARG A 20 -1.34 6.99 -3.11
CA ARG A 20 -1.16 5.92 -4.08
C ARG A 20 -1.64 4.59 -3.52
N PHE A 21 -2.42 3.88 -4.31
CA PHE A 21 -2.82 2.50 -4.07
C PHE A 21 -2.10 1.55 -5.01
N ASN A 22 -1.53 0.47 -4.47
CA ASN A 22 -0.96 -0.61 -5.27
C ASN A 22 -1.53 -1.95 -4.82
N LEU A 23 -1.97 -2.79 -5.75
CA LEU A 23 -2.35 -4.18 -5.49
C LEU A 23 -1.31 -5.13 -6.08
N VAL A 24 -0.80 -6.07 -5.28
CA VAL A 24 0.14 -7.12 -5.69
C VAL A 24 -0.26 -8.42 -4.99
N ASP A 25 -0.79 -9.36 -5.77
CA ASP A 25 -1.27 -10.68 -5.31
C ASP A 25 -2.14 -10.62 -4.04
N ASP A 26 -1.60 -11.15 -2.94
CA ASP A 26 -2.23 -11.31 -1.64
C ASP A 26 -2.08 -10.07 -0.75
N SER A 27 -1.70 -8.94 -1.34
CA SER A 27 -1.36 -7.71 -0.63
C SER A 27 -1.74 -6.46 -1.38
N PHE A 28 -2.08 -5.41 -0.65
CA PHE A 28 -2.14 -4.08 -1.22
C PHE A 28 -1.43 -3.06 -0.33
N THR A 29 -1.02 -1.95 -0.92
CA THR A 29 -0.44 -0.82 -0.21
C THR A 29 -1.26 0.44 -0.42
N LEU A 30 -1.48 1.18 0.66
CA LEU A 30 -1.90 2.57 0.63
C LEU A 30 -0.71 3.41 1.06
N GLU A 31 -0.20 4.24 0.16
CA GLU A 31 0.91 5.16 0.38
C GLU A 31 0.38 6.59 0.40
N MET A 32 0.74 7.35 1.44
CA MET A 32 0.53 8.78 1.52
C MET A 32 1.89 9.44 1.71
N LYS A 33 2.19 10.48 0.94
CA LYS A 33 3.38 11.31 1.16
C LYS A 33 2.99 12.74 1.47
N ASP A 34 3.48 13.24 2.59
CA ASP A 34 3.42 14.66 2.92
C ASP A 34 4.61 15.39 2.27
N LEU A 35 4.31 16.32 1.37
CA LEU A 35 5.31 17.03 0.56
C LEU A 35 6.05 18.11 1.37
N LYS A 36 5.43 18.64 2.43
CA LYS A 36 6.02 19.67 3.30
C LYS A 36 7.11 19.09 4.21
N THR A 37 6.82 17.94 4.81
CA THR A 37 7.72 17.24 5.75
C THR A 37 8.62 16.22 5.04
N ASN A 38 8.25 15.85 3.80
CA ASN A 38 8.82 14.75 3.02
C ASN A 38 8.70 13.39 3.72
N ILE A 39 7.71 13.23 4.60
CA ILE A 39 7.40 11.96 5.28
C ILE A 39 6.47 11.14 4.39
N THR A 40 6.81 9.86 4.22
CA THR A 40 5.98 8.88 3.51
C THR A 40 5.43 7.89 4.52
N THR A 41 4.10 7.72 4.55
CA THR A 41 3.43 6.68 5.33
C THR A 41 2.89 5.63 4.37
N LYS A 42 3.20 4.36 4.63
CA LYS A 42 2.73 3.24 3.83
C LYS A 42 2.06 2.21 4.73
N LEU A 43 0.77 1.99 4.49
CA LEU A 43 0.03 0.87 5.04
C LEU A 43 0.10 -0.31 4.06
N ILE A 44 0.58 -1.45 4.53
CA ILE A 44 0.60 -2.72 3.79
C ILE A 44 -0.42 -3.63 4.45
N VAL A 45 -1.46 -4.02 3.71
CA VAL A 45 -2.45 -5.00 4.14
C VAL A 45 -2.22 -6.28 3.35
N SER A 46 -2.16 -7.43 4.04
CA SER A 46 -1.72 -8.67 3.41
C SER A 46 -2.33 -9.90 4.07
N LYS A 47 -2.61 -10.93 3.26
CA LYS A 47 -2.96 -12.27 3.75
C LYS A 47 -1.73 -13.05 4.26
N LEU A 48 -0.54 -12.67 3.80
CA LEU A 48 0.73 -13.32 4.12
C LEU A 48 1.27 -12.89 5.49
N ASP A 49 2.14 -13.71 6.07
CA ASP A 49 2.96 -13.28 7.20
C ASP A 49 3.92 -12.16 6.79
N LYS A 50 4.16 -11.21 7.70
CA LYS A 50 5.06 -10.07 7.53
C LYS A 50 6.41 -10.44 6.92
N ASN A 51 7.02 -11.51 7.41
CA ASN A 51 8.34 -11.97 6.96
C ASN A 51 8.29 -12.69 5.61
N LYS A 52 7.12 -13.12 5.14
CA LYS A 52 6.93 -13.77 3.83
C LYS A 52 6.45 -12.79 2.76
N ASN A 53 6.11 -11.56 3.16
CA ASN A 53 5.58 -10.55 2.26
C ASN A 53 6.71 -9.78 1.53
N PRO A 54 6.76 -9.82 0.19
CA PRO A 54 7.81 -9.14 -0.57
C PRO A 54 7.73 -7.62 -0.46
N LEU A 55 6.52 -7.03 -0.40
CA LEU A 55 6.35 -5.58 -0.24
C LEU A 55 6.88 -5.09 1.11
N TYR A 56 6.66 -5.84 2.18
CA TYR A 56 7.20 -5.49 3.48
C TYR A 56 8.74 -5.52 3.48
N ARG A 57 9.35 -6.55 2.90
CA ARG A 57 10.82 -6.66 2.78
C ARG A 57 11.42 -5.51 1.95
N LEU A 58 10.79 -5.16 0.82
CA LEU A 58 11.24 -4.08 -0.05
C LEU A 58 11.17 -2.70 0.64
N ASN A 59 10.13 -2.45 1.44
CA ASN A 59 9.97 -1.17 2.13
C ASN A 59 10.82 -1.04 3.40
N MET A 60 11.24 -2.14 4.02
CA MET A 60 12.19 -2.13 5.16
C MET A 60 13.64 -1.88 4.73
N ASN A 61 14.04 -2.33 3.54
CA ASN A 61 15.41 -2.11 3.04
C ASN A 61 15.68 -0.67 2.60
N LYS A 62 14.64 0.14 2.34
CA LYS A 62 14.78 1.58 2.05
C LYS A 62 14.87 2.36 3.35
N ASN A 63 16.04 2.28 3.98
CA ASN A 63 16.37 2.92 5.25
C ASN A 63 16.49 4.46 5.08
N THR A 64 15.35 5.10 4.86
CA THR A 64 15.22 6.55 4.83
C THR A 64 14.45 6.96 6.07
N SER A 65 15.03 7.84 6.88
CA SER A 65 14.50 8.31 8.18
C SER A 65 13.14 9.01 8.12
N LYS A 66 12.50 9.02 6.95
CA LYS A 66 11.23 9.68 6.66
C LYS A 66 10.15 8.71 6.14
N ASN A 67 10.35 7.40 6.29
CA ASN A 67 9.34 6.39 5.92
C ASN A 67 8.74 5.71 7.15
N ILE A 68 7.42 5.78 7.30
CA ILE A 68 6.64 5.03 8.28
C ILE A 68 5.97 3.88 7.55
N VAL A 69 6.29 2.64 7.93
CA VAL A 69 5.72 1.42 7.33
C VAL A 69 4.87 0.69 8.35
N ILE A 70 3.57 0.59 8.10
CA ILE A 70 2.60 -0.14 8.92
C ILE A 70 2.24 -1.43 8.19
N TYR A 71 2.34 -2.57 8.86
CA TYR A 71 1.99 -3.87 8.29
C TYR A 71 0.83 -4.50 9.04
N GLN A 72 -0.24 -4.83 8.33
CA GLN A 72 -1.41 -5.49 8.88
C GLN A 72 -1.63 -6.84 8.18
N LYS A 73 -1.44 -7.94 8.93
CA LYS A 73 -1.89 -9.26 8.48
C LYS A 73 -3.40 -9.34 8.67
N VAL A 74 -4.12 -9.82 7.66
CA VAL A 74 -5.56 -10.06 7.70
C VAL A 74 -5.89 -11.45 7.17
N ASN A 75 -7.07 -11.97 7.47
CA ASN A 75 -7.57 -13.18 6.82
C ASN A 75 -8.11 -12.86 5.40
N ALA A 76 -8.43 -13.89 4.63
CA ALA A 76 -8.90 -13.73 3.26
C ALA A 76 -10.22 -12.94 3.16
N ALA A 77 -11.19 -13.21 4.03
CA ALA A 77 -12.48 -12.53 4.01
C ALA A 77 -12.32 -11.02 4.24
N THR A 78 -11.53 -10.63 5.25
CA THR A 78 -11.21 -9.23 5.54
C THR A 78 -10.43 -8.58 4.39
N PHE A 79 -9.48 -9.31 3.78
CA PHE A 79 -8.71 -8.80 2.64
C PHE A 79 -9.62 -8.41 1.47
N TYR A 80 -10.50 -9.32 1.04
CA TYR A 80 -11.40 -9.06 -0.07
C TYR A 80 -12.45 -8.01 0.24
N PHE A 81 -12.95 -7.96 1.48
CA PHE A 81 -13.83 -6.88 1.93
C PHE A 81 -13.16 -5.51 1.76
N LEU A 82 -11.94 -5.34 2.26
CA LEU A 82 -11.20 -4.09 2.15
C LEU A 82 -10.88 -3.73 0.69
N LEU A 83 -10.46 -4.71 -0.11
CA LEU A 83 -10.14 -4.48 -1.52
C LEU A 83 -11.36 -3.98 -2.31
N ASN A 84 -12.52 -4.60 -2.08
CA ASN A 84 -13.78 -4.17 -2.72
C ASN A 84 -14.20 -2.79 -2.22
N TRP A 85 -14.10 -2.54 -0.91
CA TRP A 85 -14.43 -1.23 -0.33
C TRP A 85 -13.57 -0.13 -0.95
N ILE A 86 -12.26 -0.33 -1.05
CA ILE A 86 -11.33 0.60 -1.70
C ILE A 86 -11.72 0.80 -3.17
N SER A 87 -11.95 -0.28 -3.92
CA SER A 87 -12.31 -0.20 -5.35
C SER A 87 -13.62 0.57 -5.59
N LEU A 88 -14.56 0.52 -4.65
CA LEU A 88 -15.81 1.29 -4.71
C LEU A 88 -15.60 2.78 -4.44
N HIS A 89 -14.67 3.15 -3.55
CA HIS A 89 -14.49 4.53 -3.09
C HIS A 89 -13.30 5.25 -3.74
N LEU A 90 -12.51 4.57 -4.58
CA LEU A 90 -11.42 5.18 -5.36
C LEU A 90 -11.79 5.47 -6.82
N ASN A 91 -12.94 5.00 -7.29
CA ASN A 91 -13.42 5.19 -8.67
C ASN A 91 -14.41 6.36 -8.82
N ASP A 92 -14.61 7.15 -7.77
CA ASP A 92 -15.37 8.41 -7.78
C ASP A 92 -14.42 9.62 -7.90
#